data_AF-A0A1Y4HSG4-F1
#
_entry.id   AF-A0A1Y4HSG4-F1
#
_cell.length_a   1.000
_cell.length_b   1.000
_cell.length_c   1.000
_cell.angle_alpha   90.00
_cell.angle_beta   90.00
_cell.angle_gamma   90.00
#
_symmetry.space_group_name_H-M   'P 1'
#
loop_
_entity.id
_entity.type
_entity.pdbx_description
1 polymer ?
#
loop_
_entity_poly.entity_id
_entity_poly.type
_entity_poly.pdbx_seq_one_letter_code
_entity_poly.pdbx_strand_id
1 'polypeptide(L)'
;MRPLDGQMTLDLFPEERRGTWRPFEDTLDWLINTWHCPEEAVRPYVERCFSEFAETWEAVDRAQELKWFFSAGRRRQPGCAPEELGMFDHSIDYHVFWDRCWASLWIDAEEARNVREWNYNYRQPYTGAPAHVWYIDNDGREVKRTYERRD
;
A
#
# COMPACT_ATOMS: atom_id res chain seq x y z
N MET A 1 43.48 -32.82 -9.54
CA MET A 1 43.89 -31.43 -9.28
C MET A 1 43.61 -31.15 -7.81
N ARG A 2 44.62 -30.81 -7.02
CA ARG A 2 44.41 -30.35 -5.63
C ARG A 2 44.42 -28.81 -5.63
N PRO A 3 43.59 -28.14 -4.83
CA PRO A 3 43.70 -26.68 -4.67
C PRO A 3 45.05 -26.34 -4.05
N LEU A 4 45.66 -25.21 -4.45
CA LEU A 4 46.90 -24.69 -3.89
C LEU A 4 46.60 -23.92 -2.59
N ASP A 5 47.48 -24.08 -1.59
CA ASP A 5 47.40 -23.36 -0.32
C ASP A 5 47.48 -21.84 -0.55
N GLY A 6 46.51 -21.10 -0.01
CA GLY A 6 46.42 -19.64 -0.09
C GLY A 6 45.31 -19.08 -0.97
N GLN A 7 44.46 -19.92 -1.56
CA GLN A 7 43.29 -19.45 -2.29
C GLN A 7 42.19 -19.07 -1.28
N MET A 8 42.09 -17.78 -0.95
CA MET A 8 40.92 -17.23 -0.26
C MET A 8 39.68 -17.57 -1.06
N THR A 9 38.81 -18.41 -0.50
CA THR A 9 37.45 -18.61 -0.99
C THR A 9 36.78 -17.24 -0.99
N LEU A 10 36.55 -16.69 -2.19
CA LEU A 10 35.71 -15.51 -2.33
C LEU A 10 34.30 -15.99 -1.98
N ASP A 11 33.82 -15.62 -0.79
CA ASP A 11 32.45 -15.92 -0.40
C ASP A 11 31.54 -15.05 -1.27
N LEU A 12 31.10 -15.61 -2.41
CA LEU A 12 30.24 -14.92 -3.39
C LEU A 12 28.83 -14.64 -2.83
N PHE A 13 28.56 -15.12 -1.63
CA PHE A 13 27.37 -14.84 -0.85
C PHE A 13 27.86 -14.50 0.56
N PRO A 14 28.27 -13.25 0.86
CA PRO A 14 28.44 -12.87 2.25
C PRO A 14 27.13 -13.25 2.93
N GLU A 15 27.20 -14.06 4.01
CA GLU A 15 26.05 -14.31 4.87
C GLU A 15 25.39 -12.96 5.09
N GLU A 16 24.25 -12.75 4.44
CA GLU A 16 23.52 -11.49 4.58
C GLU A 16 23.40 -11.31 6.07
N ARG A 17 23.83 -10.15 6.57
CA ARG A 17 23.48 -9.72 7.91
C ARG A 17 21.96 -9.81 7.95
N ARG A 18 21.44 -10.93 8.45
CA ARG A 18 20.07 -11.09 8.87
C ARG A 18 19.94 -10.19 10.08
N GLY A 19 19.88 -8.88 9.82
CA GLY A 19 19.11 -8.01 10.67
C GLY A 19 17.78 -8.72 10.78
N THR A 20 17.42 -9.10 11.99
CA THR A 20 16.17 -9.80 12.28
C THR A 20 15.05 -8.95 11.68
N TRP A 21 14.55 -9.35 10.52
CA TRP A 21 13.40 -8.70 9.89
C TRP A 21 12.27 -8.77 10.89
N ARG A 22 11.72 -7.61 11.22
CA ARG A 22 10.69 -7.43 12.23
C ARG A 22 9.52 -6.75 11.53
N PRO A 23 8.70 -7.53 10.80
CA PRO A 23 7.74 -6.98 9.83
C PRO A 23 6.82 -5.92 10.43
N PHE A 24 6.36 -6.15 11.65
CA PHE A 24 5.49 -5.23 12.39
C PHE A 24 6.21 -3.93 12.73
N GLU A 25 7.36 -4.00 13.40
CA GLU A 25 8.15 -2.84 13.81
C GLU A 25 8.67 -2.05 12.60
N ASP A 26 9.19 -2.74 11.60
CA ASP A 26 9.73 -2.12 10.38
C ASP A 26 8.61 -1.39 9.60
N THR A 27 7.39 -1.93 9.56
CA THR A 27 6.23 -1.29 8.93
C THR A 27 5.79 -0.04 9.70
N LEU A 28 5.72 -0.14 11.03
CA LEU A 28 5.33 0.97 11.88
C LEU A 28 6.36 2.11 11.81
N ASP A 29 7.65 1.78 11.90
CA ASP A 29 8.76 2.72 11.75
C ASP A 29 8.73 3.41 10.38
N TRP A 30 8.41 2.68 9.32
CA TRP A 30 8.28 3.25 7.99
C TRP A 30 7.12 4.25 7.90
N LEU A 31 5.94 3.93 8.43
CA LEU A 31 4.78 4.82 8.44
C LEU A 31 5.04 6.11 9.24
N ILE A 32 5.68 5.99 10.40
CA ILE A 32 5.96 7.12 11.30
C ILE A 32 7.10 7.97 10.74
N ASN A 33 8.24 7.37 10.42
CA ASN A 33 9.46 8.12 10.13
C ASN A 33 9.53 8.57 8.66
N THR A 34 8.98 7.79 7.72
CA THR A 34 9.02 8.13 6.29
C THR A 34 7.77 8.89 5.86
N TRP A 35 6.60 8.48 6.33
CA TRP A 35 5.32 9.08 5.93
C TRP A 35 4.73 10.05 6.94
N HIS A 36 5.39 10.23 8.09
CA HIS A 36 4.94 11.16 9.14
C HIS A 36 3.49 10.90 9.57
N CYS A 37 3.11 9.62 9.64
CA CYS A 37 1.82 9.23 10.18
C CYS A 37 1.88 9.28 11.73
N PRO A 38 0.86 9.82 12.41
CA PRO A 38 0.79 9.76 13.86
C PRO A 38 0.69 8.30 14.34
N GLU A 39 1.55 7.90 15.28
CA GLU A 39 1.63 6.52 15.75
C GLU A 39 0.30 6.04 16.34
N GLU A 40 -0.36 6.88 17.13
CA GLU A 40 -1.64 6.60 17.77
C GLU A 40 -2.77 6.35 16.76
N ALA A 41 -2.65 6.89 15.55
CA ALA A 41 -3.61 6.70 14.48
C ALA A 41 -3.36 5.40 13.72
N VAL A 42 -2.10 5.03 13.46
CA VAL A 42 -1.76 3.88 12.60
C VAL A 42 -1.54 2.58 13.38
N ARG A 43 -1.01 2.63 14.61
CA ARG A 43 -0.65 1.45 15.39
C ARG A 43 -1.82 0.45 15.53
N PRO A 44 -3.07 0.85 15.87
CA PRO A 44 -4.17 -0.10 15.99
C PRO A 44 -4.48 -0.85 14.69
N TYR A 45 -4.32 -0.18 13.54
CA TYR A 45 -4.53 -0.80 12.23
C TYR A 45 -3.41 -1.75 11.87
N VAL A 46 -2.16 -1.38 12.14
CA VAL A 46 -1.01 -2.27 11.91
C VAL A 46 -1.16 -3.53 12.76
N GLU A 47 -1.46 -3.39 14.06
CA GLU A 47 -1.70 -4.52 14.97
C GLU A 47 -2.79 -5.44 14.43
N ARG A 48 -3.89 -4.87 13.94
CA ARG A 48 -4.98 -5.65 13.35
C ARG A 48 -4.58 -6.31 12.03
N CYS A 49 -3.85 -5.65 11.14
CA CYS A 49 -3.35 -6.28 9.90
C CYS A 49 -2.52 -7.53 10.21
N PHE A 50 -1.59 -7.43 11.16
CA PHE A 50 -0.75 -8.55 11.56
C PHE A 50 -1.51 -9.64 12.34
N SER A 51 -2.62 -9.29 13.00
CA SER A 51 -3.51 -10.27 13.61
C SER A 51 -4.39 -11.00 12.57
N GLU A 52 -4.89 -10.30 11.56
CA GLU A 52 -5.82 -10.84 10.56
C GLU A 52 -5.08 -11.67 9.49
N PHE A 53 -3.94 -11.15 8.99
CA PHE A 53 -3.20 -11.74 7.87
C PHE A 53 -1.88 -12.40 8.31
N ALA A 54 -1.65 -12.55 9.62
CA ALA A 54 -0.40 -13.04 10.23
C ALA A 54 0.83 -12.19 9.83
N GLU A 55 2.04 -12.65 10.18
CA GLU A 55 3.31 -12.03 9.77
C GLU A 55 3.65 -12.31 8.29
N THR A 56 2.70 -11.99 7.40
CA THR A 56 2.84 -12.15 5.96
C THR A 56 3.17 -10.84 5.27
N TRP A 57 3.64 -10.93 4.02
CA TRP A 57 3.78 -9.77 3.15
C TRP A 57 2.45 -9.05 2.91
N GLU A 58 1.32 -9.77 2.96
CA GLU A 58 0.00 -9.14 2.82
C GLU A 58 -0.33 -8.21 3.99
N ALA A 59 0.01 -8.59 5.23
CA ALA A 59 -0.14 -7.70 6.38
C ALA A 59 0.69 -6.42 6.22
N VAL A 60 1.95 -6.56 5.77
CA VAL A 60 2.84 -5.44 5.47
C VAL A 60 2.24 -4.54 4.41
N ASP A 61 1.88 -5.11 3.26
CA ASP A 61 1.36 -4.40 2.10
C ASP A 61 0.09 -3.63 2.44
N ARG A 62 -0.88 -4.27 3.09
CA ARG A 62 -2.12 -3.61 3.54
C ARG A 62 -1.85 -2.52 4.57
N ALA A 63 -0.98 -2.76 5.55
CA ALA A 63 -0.64 -1.77 6.57
C ALA A 63 0.07 -0.55 5.98
N GLN A 64 0.93 -0.72 4.98
CA GLN A 64 1.61 0.39 4.31
C GLN A 64 0.64 1.35 3.60
N GLU A 65 -0.58 0.95 3.32
CA GLU A 65 -1.60 1.81 2.71
C GLU A 65 -2.16 2.87 3.68
N LEU A 66 -1.92 2.73 4.98
CA LEU A 66 -2.27 3.75 5.98
C LEU A 66 -1.64 5.11 5.67
N LYS A 67 -0.54 5.15 4.92
CA LYS A 67 0.08 6.39 4.41
C LYS A 67 -0.89 7.26 3.60
N TRP A 68 -1.87 6.67 2.91
CA TRP A 68 -2.85 7.44 2.13
C TRP A 68 -3.84 8.20 3.02
N PHE A 69 -4.11 7.66 4.21
CA PHE A 69 -5.11 8.18 5.15
C PHE A 69 -4.50 9.13 6.19
N PHE A 70 -3.32 8.77 6.73
CA PHE A 70 -2.80 9.40 7.94
C PHE A 70 -1.52 10.22 7.73
N SER A 71 -0.93 10.22 6.53
CA SER A 71 0.28 11.00 6.28
C SER A 71 -0.01 12.51 6.32
N ALA A 72 0.69 13.22 7.21
CA ALA A 72 0.52 14.66 7.42
C ALA A 72 0.95 15.52 6.21
N GLY A 73 1.82 15.00 5.34
CA GLY A 73 2.37 15.74 4.20
C GLY A 73 1.47 15.74 2.96
N ARG A 74 0.33 15.05 2.99
CA ARG A 74 -0.52 14.90 1.80
C ARG A 74 -1.45 16.07 1.59
N ARG A 75 -1.58 16.47 0.32
CA ARG A 75 -2.59 17.45 -0.12
C ARG A 75 -4.03 16.90 -0.10
N ARG A 76 -4.17 15.58 -0.13
CA ARG A 76 -5.47 14.91 -0.22
C ARG A 76 -5.45 13.61 0.56
N GLN A 77 -6.50 13.44 1.35
CA GLN A 77 -6.80 12.26 2.13
C GLN A 77 -8.16 11.71 1.67
N PRO A 78 -8.37 10.40 1.74
CA PRO A 78 -9.68 9.79 1.56
C PRO A 78 -10.70 10.36 2.56
N GLY A 79 -11.96 10.48 2.14
CA GLY A 79 -13.06 10.89 3.01
C GLY A 79 -13.70 9.74 3.80
N CYS A 80 -12.99 8.62 3.95
CA CYS A 80 -13.47 7.37 4.57
C CYS A 80 -12.37 6.71 5.40
N ALA A 81 -12.77 5.76 6.24
CA ALA A 81 -11.85 4.92 6.97
C ALA A 81 -11.25 3.80 6.07
N PRO A 82 -10.04 3.29 6.38
CA PRO A 82 -9.44 2.19 5.62
C PRO A 82 -10.31 0.93 5.53
N GLU A 83 -11.06 0.61 6.59
CA GLU A 83 -11.93 -0.57 6.63
C GLU A 83 -13.05 -0.50 5.61
N GLU A 84 -13.55 0.70 5.32
CA GLU A 84 -14.62 0.88 4.33
C GLU A 84 -14.15 0.45 2.94
N LEU A 85 -12.85 0.49 2.66
CA LEU A 85 -12.27 0.06 1.38
C LEU A 85 -11.86 -1.42 1.37
N GLY A 86 -11.98 -2.13 2.50
CA GLY A 86 -11.69 -3.55 2.61
C GLY A 86 -10.30 -3.88 3.17
N MET A 87 -9.69 -3.00 3.97
CA MET A 87 -8.36 -3.22 4.55
C MET A 87 -8.24 -4.58 5.25
N PHE A 88 -9.28 -5.01 5.97
CA PHE A 88 -9.30 -6.27 6.73
C PHE A 88 -10.19 -7.37 6.10
N ASP A 89 -10.63 -7.18 4.86
CA ASP A 89 -11.51 -8.13 4.19
C ASP A 89 -10.71 -9.18 3.41
N HIS A 90 -10.77 -10.42 3.87
CA HIS A 90 -10.09 -11.58 3.28
C HIS A 90 -10.61 -11.98 1.90
N SER A 91 -11.81 -11.52 1.51
CA SER A 91 -12.37 -11.79 0.19
C SER A 91 -11.86 -10.83 -0.89
N ILE A 92 -11.17 -9.76 -0.50
CA ILE A 92 -10.66 -8.72 -1.39
C ILE A 92 -9.17 -8.94 -1.57
N ASP A 93 -8.73 -9.11 -2.82
CA ASP A 93 -7.30 -9.15 -3.16
C ASP A 93 -6.61 -7.83 -2.78
N TYR A 94 -5.37 -7.90 -2.31
CA TYR A 94 -4.61 -6.71 -1.90
C TYR A 94 -4.55 -5.65 -3.01
N HIS A 95 -4.36 -6.04 -4.27
CA HIS A 95 -4.26 -5.09 -5.37
C HIS A 95 -5.59 -4.34 -5.59
N VAL A 96 -6.73 -5.00 -5.36
CA VAL A 96 -8.04 -4.34 -5.37
C VAL A 96 -8.12 -3.33 -4.22
N PHE A 97 -7.69 -3.69 -3.01
CA PHE A 97 -7.65 -2.75 -1.89
C PHE A 97 -6.73 -1.54 -2.17
N TRP A 98 -5.54 -1.79 -2.73
CA TRP A 98 -4.60 -0.76 -3.16
C TRP A 98 -5.24 0.21 -4.18
N ASP A 99 -5.91 -0.34 -5.20
CA ASP A 99 -6.62 0.44 -6.22
C ASP A 99 -7.74 1.29 -5.60
N ARG A 100 -8.47 0.77 -4.61
CA ARG A 100 -9.51 1.51 -3.88
C ARG A 100 -8.92 2.64 -3.05
N CYS A 101 -7.81 2.40 -2.35
CA CYS A 101 -7.09 3.43 -1.61
C CYS A 101 -6.69 4.57 -2.54
N TRP A 102 -6.12 4.25 -3.70
CA TRP A 102 -5.75 5.26 -4.69
C TRP A 102 -6.98 5.96 -5.29
N ALA A 103 -8.03 5.22 -5.64
CA ALA A 103 -9.26 5.76 -6.20
C ALA A 103 -9.94 6.75 -5.24
N SER A 104 -10.00 6.43 -3.95
CA SER A 104 -10.63 7.25 -2.91
C SER A 104 -10.00 8.64 -2.72
N LEU A 105 -8.81 8.87 -3.30
CA LEU A 105 -8.22 10.20 -3.39
C LEU A 105 -8.88 11.06 -4.48
N TRP A 106 -9.63 10.49 -5.40
CA TRP A 106 -10.12 11.18 -6.60
C TRP A 106 -11.64 11.07 -6.77
N ILE A 107 -12.25 10.02 -6.25
CA ILE A 107 -13.71 9.79 -6.25
C ILE A 107 -14.22 9.63 -4.82
N ASP A 108 -15.54 9.68 -4.63
CA ASP A 108 -16.11 9.44 -3.30
C ASP A 108 -15.92 7.98 -2.86
N ALA A 109 -16.01 7.76 -1.55
CA ALA A 109 -15.76 6.46 -0.95
C ALA A 109 -16.77 5.40 -1.38
N GLU A 110 -18.01 5.77 -1.71
CA GLU A 110 -19.01 4.84 -2.21
C GLU A 110 -18.63 4.31 -3.59
N GLU A 111 -18.20 5.19 -4.48
CA GLU A 111 -17.70 4.80 -5.78
C GLU A 111 -16.37 4.04 -5.68
N ALA A 112 -15.45 4.47 -4.81
CA ALA A 112 -14.18 3.78 -4.59
C ALA A 112 -14.38 2.33 -4.16
N ARG A 113 -15.37 2.04 -3.28
CA ARG A 113 -15.71 0.66 -2.87
C ARG A 113 -16.13 -0.25 -4.04
N ASN A 114 -16.61 0.33 -5.13
CA ASN A 114 -17.02 -0.40 -6.32
C ASN A 114 -15.86 -0.66 -7.30
N VAL A 115 -14.67 -0.09 -7.06
CA VAL A 115 -13.50 -0.32 -7.91
C VAL A 115 -13.00 -1.75 -7.73
N ARG A 116 -12.85 -2.44 -8.86
CA ARG A 116 -12.17 -3.73 -8.98
C ARG A 116 -10.76 -3.57 -9.53
N GLU A 117 -10.55 -2.65 -10.46
CA GLU A 117 -9.25 -2.38 -11.05
C GLU A 117 -9.14 -0.90 -11.39
N TRP A 118 -8.12 -0.21 -10.88
CA TRP A 118 -7.89 1.20 -11.18
C TRP A 118 -6.99 1.36 -12.40
N ASN A 119 -7.46 2.08 -13.43
CA ASN A 119 -6.65 2.35 -14.61
C ASN A 119 -5.81 3.62 -14.40
N TYR A 120 -4.52 3.40 -14.20
CA TYR A 120 -3.54 4.45 -13.98
C TYR A 120 -3.37 5.33 -15.22
N ASN A 121 -3.66 6.63 -15.08
CA ASN A 121 -3.53 7.62 -16.16
C ASN A 121 -2.08 7.85 -16.63
N TYR A 122 -1.09 7.43 -15.86
CA TYR A 122 0.32 7.74 -16.09
C TYR A 122 1.17 6.48 -15.94
N ARG A 123 2.17 6.33 -16.81
CA ARG A 123 3.18 5.24 -16.73
C ARG A 123 4.20 5.44 -15.61
N GLN A 124 4.14 6.56 -14.89
CA GLN A 124 5.06 6.93 -13.80
C GLN A 124 4.27 7.58 -12.65
N PRO A 125 4.82 7.61 -11.42
CA PRO A 125 4.12 8.16 -10.25
C PRO A 125 3.78 9.64 -10.48
N TYR A 126 2.50 9.93 -10.65
CA TYR A 126 1.98 11.28 -10.79
C TYR A 126 1.23 11.66 -9.51
N THR A 127 1.67 12.74 -8.86
CA THR A 127 1.11 13.22 -7.58
C THR A 127 0.03 14.30 -7.77
N GLY A 128 -0.31 14.64 -9.01
CA GLY A 128 -1.34 15.61 -9.34
C GLY A 128 -2.72 14.99 -9.56
N ALA A 129 -3.73 15.84 -9.74
CA ALA A 129 -5.08 15.40 -10.07
C ALA A 129 -5.13 14.75 -11.46
N PRO A 130 -5.77 13.58 -11.61
CA PRO A 130 -5.85 12.91 -12.89
C PRO A 130 -6.66 13.73 -13.89
N ALA A 131 -6.42 13.54 -15.19
CA ALA A 131 -7.29 14.10 -16.23
C ALA A 131 -8.64 13.37 -16.32
N HIS A 132 -8.64 12.07 -16.03
CA HIS A 132 -9.81 11.21 -16.08
C HIS A 132 -9.84 10.30 -14.85
N VAL A 133 -11.04 10.00 -14.36
CA VAL A 133 -11.29 8.83 -13.54
C VAL A 133 -11.48 7.66 -14.49
N TRP A 134 -10.71 6.59 -14.32
CA TRP A 134 -10.78 5.41 -15.18
C TRP A 134 -10.57 4.14 -14.34
N TYR A 135 -11.54 3.23 -14.35
CA TYR A 135 -11.48 1.98 -13.60
C TYR A 135 -12.47 0.94 -14.16
N ILE A 136 -12.31 -0.31 -13.74
CA ILE A 136 -13.30 -1.38 -13.89
C ILE A 136 -14.03 -1.56 -12.56
N ASP A 137 -15.36 -1.59 -12.59
CA ASP A 137 -16.17 -1.82 -11.39
C ASP A 137 -16.32 -3.32 -11.04
N ASN A 138 -16.94 -3.60 -9.89
CA ASN A 138 -17.22 -4.98 -9.44
C ASN A 138 -18.10 -5.79 -10.41
N ASP A 139 -18.94 -5.12 -11.22
CA ASP A 139 -19.76 -5.75 -12.27
C ASP A 139 -18.98 -6.01 -13.57
N GLY A 140 -17.69 -5.61 -13.62
CA GLY A 140 -16.84 -5.72 -14.80
C GLY A 140 -17.09 -4.63 -15.85
N ARG A 141 -17.81 -3.55 -15.50
CA ARG A 141 -18.04 -2.41 -16.40
C ARG A 141 -16.86 -1.46 -16.34
N GLU A 142 -16.47 -0.98 -17.51
CA GLU A 142 -15.48 0.08 -17.62
C GLU A 142 -16.14 1.45 -17.38
N VAL A 143 -15.60 2.19 -16.41
CA VAL A 143 -16.00 3.56 -16.10
C VAL A 143 -14.86 4.49 -16.50
N LYS A 144 -15.12 5.41 -17.42
CA LYS A 144 -14.17 6.45 -17.82
C LYS A 144 -14.87 7.78 -17.97
N ARG A 145 -14.46 8.78 -17.19
CA ARG A 145 -15.00 10.14 -17.26
C ARG A 145 -13.94 11.18 -16.94
N THR A 146 -14.12 12.40 -17.45
CA THR A 146 -13.26 13.53 -17.10
C THR A 146 -13.28 13.74 -15.59
N TYR A 147 -12.11 13.97 -15.00
CA TYR A 147 -12.02 14.29 -13.58
C TYR A 147 -12.51 15.72 -13.35
N GLU A 148 -13.59 15.84 -12.60
CA GLU A 148 -14.10 17.12 -12.12
C GLU A 148 -13.64 17.30 -10.68
N ARG A 149 -12.88 18.36 -10.42
CA ARG A 149 -12.41 18.67 -9.07
C ARG A 149 -13.63 18.97 -8.21
N ARG A 150 -13.90 18.10 -7.23
CA ARG A 150 -14.82 18.38 -6.14
C ARG A 150 -14.08 19.28 -5.14
N ASP A 151 -14.60 20.49 -4.94
CA ASP A 151 -14.09 21.51 -3.99
C ASP A 151 -14.36 21.11 -2.53
#